data_AF-A0A7S2PNC1-F1
#
_entry.id   AF-A0A7S2PNC1-F1
#
_cell.length_a   1.000
_cell.length_b   1.000
_cell.length_c   1.000
_cell.angle_alpha   90.00
_cell.angle_beta   90.00
_cell.angle_gamma   90.00
#
_symmetry.space_group_name_H-M   'P 1'
#
loop_
_entity.id
_entity.type
_entity.pdbx_description
1 polymer ?
#
loop_
_entity_poly.entity_id
_entity_poly.type
_entity_poly.pdbx_seq_one_letter_code
_entity_poly.pdbx_strand_id
1 'polypeptide(L)'
;VFLDMAPPSAPDSQKRCPGDPSFSCIFLLFIRLSAGGVLLGLVTAFVMWLWVDLVRKHHSPNLEVVIIIVAVYGTFVLAEAIGVSGVLAVVTLGARMAADIYVDLSQHARHLHHTWFTLTSYMCNMAIFFVAGMVCQQFLFQDA
;
A
#
# COMPACT_ATOMS: atom_id res chain seq x y z
N VAL A 1 -13.36 -15.45 -6.58
CA VAL A 1 -12.63 -16.29 -5.60
C VAL A 1 -12.15 -15.49 -4.39
N PHE A 2 -11.35 -14.43 -4.54
CA PHE A 2 -10.96 -13.58 -3.38
C PHE A 2 -12.08 -12.67 -2.82
N LEU A 3 -13.20 -12.50 -3.53
CA LEU A 3 -14.31 -11.62 -3.13
C LEU A 3 -15.47 -12.31 -2.39
N ASP A 4 -15.42 -13.64 -2.20
CA ASP A 4 -16.54 -14.41 -1.61
C ASP A 4 -16.27 -14.92 -0.18
N MET A 5 -15.08 -14.69 0.37
CA MET A 5 -14.78 -14.97 1.79
C MET A 5 -15.02 -13.75 2.70
N ALA A 6 -16.02 -12.92 2.39
CA ALA A 6 -16.50 -11.92 3.34
C ALA A 6 -17.56 -12.61 4.24
N PRO A 7 -17.34 -12.72 5.55
CA PRO A 7 -18.37 -13.23 6.45
C PRO A 7 -19.65 -12.37 6.31
N PRO A 8 -20.86 -12.97 6.37
CA PRO A 8 -22.13 -12.24 6.20
C PRO A 8 -22.40 -11.18 7.27
N SER A 9 -21.51 -11.06 8.26
CA SER A 9 -21.50 -10.03 9.31
C SER A 9 -20.28 -9.11 9.23
N ALA A 10 -19.67 -8.94 8.06
CA ALA A 10 -18.68 -7.89 7.85
C ALA A 10 -19.36 -6.53 8.06
N PRO A 11 -18.85 -5.65 8.95
CA PRO A 11 -19.38 -4.29 9.08
C PRO A 11 -19.34 -3.63 7.70
N ASP A 12 -20.49 -3.06 7.29
CA ASP A 12 -20.68 -2.44 5.97
C ASP A 12 -19.44 -1.66 5.56
N SER A 13 -18.90 -1.98 4.40
CA SER A 13 -17.73 -1.28 3.86
C SER A 13 -18.08 0.20 3.74
N GLN A 14 -17.61 1.00 4.69
CA GLN A 14 -17.96 2.41 4.92
C GLN A 14 -17.66 3.31 3.69
N LYS A 15 -16.99 2.76 2.68
CA LYS A 15 -16.62 3.37 1.40
C LYS A 15 -17.72 3.22 0.35
N ARG A 16 -19.00 3.31 0.73
CA ARG A 16 -20.13 3.20 -0.20
C ARG A 16 -21.05 4.42 -0.11
N CYS A 17 -21.62 4.78 -1.25
CA CYS A 17 -22.66 5.79 -1.33
C CYS A 17 -23.93 5.28 -0.62
N PRO A 18 -24.47 6.01 0.38
CA PRO A 18 -25.75 5.69 0.96
C PRO A 18 -26.87 6.13 -0.01
N GLY A 19 -27.41 5.18 -0.78
CA GLY A 19 -28.52 5.41 -1.72
C GLY A 19 -28.19 5.02 -3.17
N ASP A 20 -29.06 5.43 -4.09
CA ASP A 20 -28.96 5.11 -5.52
C ASP A 20 -27.63 5.65 -6.09
N PRO A 21 -26.91 4.88 -6.94
CA PRO A 21 -25.61 5.27 -7.48
C PRO A 21 -25.75 6.42 -8.50
N SER A 22 -25.98 7.63 -7.99
CA SER A 22 -25.94 8.87 -8.77
C SER A 22 -24.48 9.19 -9.11
N PHE A 23 -24.23 9.63 -10.35
CA PHE A 23 -22.89 10.00 -10.84
C PHE A 23 -22.16 10.97 -9.89
N SER A 24 -22.89 11.94 -9.32
CA SER A 24 -22.36 12.92 -8.36
C SER A 24 -21.83 12.27 -7.08
N CYS A 25 -22.50 11.24 -6.55
CA CYS A 25 -22.04 10.55 -5.35
C CYS A 25 -20.76 9.75 -5.61
N ILE A 26 -20.70 9.03 -6.73
CA ILE A 26 -19.51 8.24 -7.12
C ILE A 26 -18.32 9.16 -7.31
N PHE A 27 -18.53 10.30 -7.98
CA PHE A 27 -17.47 11.29 -8.20
C PHE A 27 -16.94 11.87 -6.87
N LEU A 28 -17.82 12.26 -5.96
CA LEU A 28 -17.42 12.74 -4.62
C LEU A 28 -16.72 11.66 -3.79
N LEU A 29 -17.19 10.41 -3.84
CA LEU A 29 -16.55 9.28 -3.19
C LEU A 29 -15.14 9.07 -3.72
N PHE A 30 -14.95 9.12 -5.04
CA PHE A 30 -13.66 8.98 -5.67
C PHE A 30 -12.69 10.08 -5.25
N ILE A 31 -13.13 11.35 -5.27
CA ILE A 31 -12.31 12.48 -4.80
C ILE A 31 -11.94 12.31 -3.33
N ARG A 32 -12.90 11.94 -2.47
CA ARG A 32 -12.64 11.74 -1.04
C ARG A 32 -11.62 10.62 -0.80
N LEU A 33 -11.77 9.48 -1.46
CA LEU A 33 -10.87 8.33 -1.33
C LEU A 33 -9.46 8.64 -1.86
N SER A 34 -9.39 9.33 -3.00
CA SER A 34 -8.12 9.68 -3.64
C SER A 34 -7.38 10.79 -2.89
N ALA A 35 -8.03 11.92 -2.64
CA ALA A 35 -7.44 13.03 -1.90
C ALA A 35 -7.07 12.62 -0.46
N GLY A 36 -7.94 11.87 0.20
CA GLY A 36 -7.69 11.36 1.56
C GLY A 36 -6.49 10.39 1.60
N GLY A 37 -6.38 9.50 0.60
CA GLY A 37 -5.22 8.60 0.48
C GLY A 37 -3.93 9.36 0.26
N VAL A 38 -3.91 10.31 -0.68
CA VAL A 38 -2.73 11.14 -0.98
C VAL A 38 -2.27 11.95 0.24
N LEU A 39 -3.21 12.61 0.92
CA LEU A 39 -2.90 13.45 2.07
C LEU A 39 -2.35 12.62 3.23
N LEU A 40 -2.95 11.46 3.50
CA LEU A 40 -2.45 10.55 4.54
C LEU A 40 -1.07 9.97 4.19
N GLY A 41 -0.85 9.59 2.93
CA GLY A 41 0.46 9.14 2.47
C GLY A 41 1.55 10.21 2.65
N LEU A 42 1.26 11.47 2.35
CA LEU A 42 2.19 12.58 2.60
C LEU A 42 2.50 12.79 4.09
N VAL A 43 1.50 12.73 4.96
CA VAL A 43 1.69 12.85 6.42
C VAL A 43 2.55 11.69 6.95
N THR A 44 2.24 10.46 6.55
CA THR A 44 3.04 9.30 6.96
C THR A 44 4.46 9.32 6.40
N ALA A 45 4.66 9.87 5.20
CA ALA A 45 5.99 10.08 4.63
C ALA A 45 6.82 11.09 5.44
N PHE A 46 6.20 12.18 5.89
CA PHE A 46 6.87 13.16 6.75
C PHE A 46 7.28 12.54 8.09
N VAL A 47 6.39 11.77 8.71
CA VAL A 47 6.72 11.01 9.93
C VAL A 47 7.89 10.07 9.63
N MET A 48 7.84 9.30 8.55
CA MET A 48 8.90 8.36 8.22
C MET A 48 10.26 9.02 8.01
N TRP A 49 10.29 10.19 7.40
CA TRP A 49 11.53 10.96 7.24
C TRP A 49 12.16 11.31 8.61
N LEU A 50 11.36 11.74 9.59
CA LEU A 50 11.85 12.00 10.95
C LEU A 50 12.40 10.75 11.64
N TRP A 51 11.75 9.60 11.44
CA TRP A 51 12.17 8.34 12.04
C TRP A 51 13.47 7.81 11.42
N VAL A 52 13.66 7.97 10.11
CA VAL A 52 14.91 7.61 9.42
C VAL A 52 16.08 8.45 9.94
N ASP A 53 15.88 9.75 10.14
CA ASP A 53 16.93 10.62 10.70
C ASP A 53 17.33 10.21 12.13
N LEU A 54 16.35 9.81 12.95
CA LEU A 54 16.60 9.30 14.30
C LEU A 54 17.40 7.98 14.30
N VAL A 55 17.05 7.05 13.41
CA VAL A 55 17.67 5.71 13.31
C VAL A 55 19.08 5.77 12.73
N ARG A 56 19.35 6.72 11.83
CA ARG A 56 20.71 6.99 11.32
C ARG A 56 21.71 7.16 12.45
N LYS A 57 21.29 7.80 13.55
CA LYS A 57 22.13 8.06 14.74
C LYS A 57 22.59 6.78 15.45
N HIS A 58 21.88 5.65 15.26
CA HIS A 58 22.18 4.34 15.85
C HIS A 58 22.92 3.37 14.92
N HIS A 59 23.24 3.76 13.68
CA HIS A 59 24.17 3.06 12.76
C HIS A 59 23.89 1.56 12.48
N SER A 60 22.62 1.13 12.43
CA SER A 60 22.26 -0.26 12.13
C SER A 60 21.47 -0.37 10.80
N PRO A 61 22.09 -0.79 9.68
CA PRO A 61 21.47 -0.76 8.34
C PRO A 61 20.31 -1.75 8.16
N ASN A 62 20.29 -2.84 8.93
CA ASN A 62 19.18 -3.81 8.88
C ASN A 62 17.87 -3.23 9.42
N LEU A 63 17.97 -2.30 10.37
CA LEU A 63 16.82 -1.72 11.07
C LEU A 63 16.10 -0.69 10.20
N GLU A 64 16.84 -0.01 9.31
CA GLU A 64 16.30 0.91 8.30
C GLU A 64 15.37 0.19 7.30
N VAL A 65 15.75 -1.03 6.88
CA VAL A 65 14.93 -1.86 5.97
C VAL A 65 13.62 -2.29 6.61
N VAL A 66 13.70 -2.78 7.86
CA VAL A 66 12.52 -3.26 8.59
C VAL A 66 11.53 -2.11 8.85
N ILE A 67 12.03 -0.92 9.21
CA ILE A 67 11.18 0.25 9.44
C ILE A 67 10.41 0.64 8.20
N ILE A 68 11.04 0.59 7.02
CA ILE A 68 10.35 0.90 5.75
C ILE A 68 9.23 -0.10 5.47
N ILE A 69 9.45 -1.41 5.70
CA ILE A 69 8.41 -2.43 5.54
C ILE A 69 7.26 -2.19 6.53
N VAL A 70 7.57 -1.94 7.80
CA VAL A 70 6.59 -1.66 8.84
C VAL A 70 5.77 -0.42 8.49
N ALA A 71 6.39 0.61 7.91
CA ALA A 71 5.69 1.82 7.52
C ALA A 71 4.80 1.65 6.30
N VAL A 72 5.25 0.91 5.29
CA VAL A 72 4.42 0.58 4.12
C VAL A 72 3.15 -0.14 4.58
N TYR A 73 3.29 -1.14 5.45
CA TYR A 73 2.14 -1.86 5.98
C TYR A 73 1.31 -1.02 6.95
N GLY A 74 1.97 -0.26 7.83
CA GLY A 74 1.33 0.64 8.80
C GLY A 74 0.48 1.72 8.14
N THR A 75 1.00 2.36 7.09
CA THR A 75 0.26 3.35 6.30
C THR A 75 -0.96 2.73 5.63
N PHE A 76 -0.87 1.51 5.11
CA PHE A 76 -2.02 0.79 4.55
C PHE A 76 -3.11 0.58 5.60
N VAL A 77 -2.76 0.02 6.75
CA VAL A 77 -3.72 -0.29 7.81
C VAL A 77 -4.36 0.97 8.38
N LEU A 78 -3.58 2.03 8.60
CA LEU A 78 -4.08 3.33 9.06
C LEU A 78 -5.07 3.94 8.06
N ALA A 79 -4.75 3.88 6.77
CA ALA A 79 -5.62 4.40 5.72
C ALA A 79 -6.96 3.64 5.64
N GLU A 80 -6.92 2.31 5.80
CA GLU A 80 -8.14 1.50 5.86
C GLU A 80 -8.98 1.83 7.10
N ALA A 81 -8.34 2.03 8.27
CA ALA A 81 -9.04 2.42 9.50
C ALA A 81 -9.76 3.78 9.40
N ILE A 82 -9.24 4.71 8.59
CA ILE A 82 -9.82 6.04 8.37
C ILE A 82 -10.82 6.04 7.19
N GLY A 83 -10.96 4.92 6.47
CA GLY A 83 -11.89 4.80 5.36
C GLY A 83 -11.43 5.50 4.07
N VAL A 84 -10.12 5.73 3.91
CA VAL A 84 -9.53 6.28 2.67
C VAL A 84 -8.86 5.18 1.85
N SER A 85 -8.35 5.48 0.66
CA SER A 85 -7.67 4.48 -0.18
C SER A 85 -6.30 4.12 0.40
N GLY A 86 -6.17 2.94 0.99
CA GLY A 86 -4.91 2.46 1.54
C GLY A 86 -3.83 2.25 0.48
N VAL A 87 -4.21 1.76 -0.69
CA VAL A 87 -3.27 1.59 -1.81
C VAL A 87 -2.70 2.94 -2.26
N LEU A 88 -3.53 3.97 -2.42
CA LEU A 88 -3.05 5.30 -2.81
C LEU A 88 -2.18 5.95 -1.72
N ALA A 89 -2.50 5.75 -0.45
CA ALA A 89 -1.67 6.22 0.66
C ALA A 89 -0.27 5.57 0.64
N VAL A 90 -0.19 4.27 0.38
CA VAL A 90 1.09 3.56 0.26
C VAL A 90 1.86 3.98 -0.99
N VAL A 91 1.18 4.15 -2.13
CA VAL A 91 1.84 4.59 -3.37
C VAL A 91 2.41 6.00 -3.22
N THR A 92 1.69 6.90 -2.56
CA THR A 92 2.18 8.27 -2.31
C THR A 92 3.32 8.30 -1.29
N LEU A 93 3.26 7.48 -0.24
CA LEU A 93 4.40 7.23 0.66
C LEU A 93 5.63 6.76 -0.14
N GLY A 94 5.48 5.74 -0.99
CA GLY A 94 6.55 5.19 -1.81
C GLY A 94 7.13 6.20 -2.81
N ALA A 95 6.26 7.00 -3.45
CA ALA A 95 6.69 8.07 -4.35
C ALA A 95 7.50 9.14 -3.62
N ARG A 96 7.07 9.54 -2.41
CA ARG A 96 7.82 10.50 -1.59
C ARG A 96 9.11 9.91 -1.04
N MET A 97 9.11 8.62 -0.72
CA MET A 97 10.32 7.89 -0.32
C MET A 97 11.35 7.83 -1.44
N ALA A 98 10.92 7.57 -2.68
CA ALA A 98 11.80 7.56 -3.84
C ALA A 98 12.41 8.95 -4.12
N ALA A 99 11.67 10.02 -3.85
CA ALA A 99 12.13 11.40 -4.05
C ALA A 99 13.08 11.89 -2.95
N ASP A 100 12.70 11.75 -1.68
CA ASP A 100 13.40 12.40 -0.56
C ASP A 100 14.17 11.42 0.33
N ILE A 101 13.58 10.27 0.66
CA ILE A 101 14.14 9.36 1.67
C ILE A 101 15.28 8.51 1.08
N TYR A 102 15.20 8.20 -0.22
CA TYR A 102 16.22 7.44 -0.92
C TYR A 102 17.59 8.15 -0.97
N VAL A 103 17.61 9.49 -1.02
CA VAL A 103 18.87 10.25 -0.99
C VAL A 103 19.50 10.32 0.40
N ASP A 104 18.70 10.16 1.45
CA ASP A 104 19.18 10.20 2.82
C ASP A 104 19.68 8.81 3.28
N LEU A 105 19.25 7.70 2.71
CA LEU A 105 19.66 6.34 3.12
C LEU A 105 21.18 6.13 3.13
N SER A 106 21.68 5.44 4.16
CA SER A 106 23.10 5.04 4.27
C SER A 106 23.53 4.22 3.05
N GLN A 107 24.77 4.40 2.57
CA GLN A 107 25.27 3.83 1.32
C GLN A 107 25.20 2.27 1.30
N HIS A 108 25.35 1.63 2.46
CA HIS A 108 25.14 0.18 2.61
C HIS A 108 23.65 -0.21 2.62
N ALA A 109 22.80 0.56 3.30
CA ALA A 109 21.37 0.32 3.32
C ALA A 109 20.76 0.49 1.93
N ARG A 110 21.26 1.44 1.11
CA ARG A 110 20.75 1.72 -0.23
C ARG A 110 20.91 0.54 -1.20
N HIS A 111 22.07 -0.13 -1.20
CA HIS A 111 22.29 -1.34 -1.99
C HIS A 111 21.39 -2.48 -1.51
N LEU A 112 21.34 -2.67 -0.19
CA LEU A 112 20.51 -3.68 0.45
C LEU A 112 19.03 -3.48 0.06
N HIS A 113 18.50 -2.27 0.27
CA HIS A 113 17.15 -1.86 -0.13
C HIS A 113 16.85 -2.13 -1.59
N HIS A 114 17.71 -1.69 -2.51
CA HIS A 114 17.49 -1.91 -3.94
C HIS A 114 17.41 -3.41 -4.25
N THR A 115 18.33 -4.23 -3.73
CA THR A 115 18.31 -5.68 -3.97
C THR A 115 17.04 -6.32 -3.40
N TRP A 116 16.64 -6.00 -2.16
CA TRP A 116 15.44 -6.57 -1.54
C TRP A 116 14.17 -6.15 -2.26
N PHE A 117 14.01 -4.87 -2.61
CA PHE A 117 12.83 -4.39 -3.31
C PHE A 117 12.74 -4.96 -4.72
N THR A 118 13.86 -5.09 -5.43
CA THR A 118 13.91 -5.77 -6.73
C THR A 118 13.48 -7.23 -6.59
N LEU A 119 14.05 -7.99 -5.66
CA LEU A 119 13.65 -9.39 -5.42
C LEU A 119 12.17 -9.50 -5.05
N THR A 120 11.69 -8.64 -4.14
CA THR A 120 10.30 -8.61 -3.69
C THR A 120 9.34 -8.31 -4.84
N SER A 121 9.68 -7.35 -5.70
CA SER A 121 8.87 -7.03 -6.88
C SER A 121 8.77 -8.22 -7.84
N TYR A 122 9.86 -8.96 -8.05
CA TYR A 122 9.83 -10.20 -8.85
C TYR A 122 8.95 -11.27 -8.21
N MET A 123 9.07 -11.50 -6.91
CA MET A 123 8.25 -12.49 -6.19
C MET A 123 6.75 -12.12 -6.25
N CYS A 124 6.41 -10.85 -6.00
CA CYS A 124 5.03 -10.37 -6.10
C CYS A 124 4.48 -10.48 -7.52
N ASN A 125 5.29 -10.16 -8.53
CA ASN A 125 4.88 -10.28 -9.93
C ASN A 125 4.59 -11.75 -10.30
N MET A 126 5.47 -12.67 -9.89
CA MET A 126 5.25 -14.11 -10.07
C MET A 126 3.97 -14.57 -9.34
N ALA A 127 3.75 -14.13 -8.10
CA ALA A 127 2.57 -14.49 -7.32
C ALA A 127 1.27 -14.00 -7.96
N ILE A 128 1.21 -12.75 -8.43
CA ILE A 128 0.02 -12.20 -9.09
C ILE A 128 -0.26 -12.94 -10.39
N PHE A 129 0.75 -13.21 -11.22
CA PHE A 129 0.56 -13.99 -12.45
C PHE A 129 0.10 -15.42 -12.17
N PHE A 130 0.65 -16.04 -11.13
CA PHE A 130 0.25 -17.38 -10.72
C PHE A 130 -1.22 -17.40 -10.27
N VAL A 131 -1.64 -16.46 -9.41
CA VAL A 131 -3.03 -16.34 -8.97
C VAL A 131 -3.96 -16.03 -10.14
N ALA A 132 -3.59 -15.11 -11.04
CA ALA A 132 -4.37 -14.82 -12.23
C ALA A 132 -4.54 -16.06 -13.12
N GLY A 133 -3.48 -16.84 -13.32
CA GLY A 133 -3.54 -18.11 -14.05
C GLY A 133 -4.50 -19.12 -13.42
N MET A 134 -4.44 -19.30 -12.10
CA MET A 134 -5.38 -20.17 -11.38
C MET A 134 -6.83 -19.71 -11.52
N VAL A 135 -7.08 -18.40 -11.43
CA VAL A 135 -8.41 -17.82 -11.60
C VAL A 135 -8.94 -18.03 -13.02
N CYS A 136 -8.10 -17.79 -14.04
CA CYS A 136 -8.47 -18.05 -15.44
C CYS A 136 -8.79 -19.54 -15.67
N GLN A 137 -8.02 -20.45 -15.08
CA GLN A 137 -8.30 -21.88 -15.16
C GLN A 137 -9.66 -22.21 -14.53
N GLN A 138 -9.97 -21.65 -13.36
CA GLN A 138 -11.26 -21.89 -12.72
C GLN A 138 -12.43 -21.40 -13.60
N PHE A 139 -12.32 -20.21 -14.21
CA PHE A 139 -13.35 -19.71 -15.11
C PHE A 139 -13.56 -20.61 -16.33
N LEU A 140 -12.48 -21.06 -16.96
CA LEU A 140 -12.55 -21.93 -18.14
C LEU A 140 -13.27 -23.26 -17.88
N PHE A 141 -13.11 -23.84 -16.68
CA PHE A 141 -13.75 -25.10 -16.31
C PHE A 141 -15.15 -24.93 -15.68
N GLN A 142 -15.56 -23.71 -15.32
CA GLN A 142 -16.96 -23.45 -14.93
C GLN A 142 -17.88 -23.29 -16.15
N ASP A 143 -17.32 -22.96 -17.32
CA ASP A 143 -18.05 -22.78 -18.58
C ASP A 143 -18.06 -24.04 -19.49
N ALA A 144 -17.49 -25.16 -19.02
CA ALA A 144 -17.40 -26.45 -19.73
C ALA A 144 -18.17 -27.56 -18.99
#